data_AF-A0A1E4LEM8-F1
#
_entry.id   AF-A0A1E4LEM8-F1
#
_cell.length_a   1.000
_cell.length_b   1.000
_cell.length_c   1.000
_cell.angle_alpha   90.00
_cell.angle_beta   90.00
_cell.angle_gamma   90.00
#
_symmetry.space_group_name_H-M   'P 1'
#
loop_
_entity.id
_entity.type
_entity.pdbx_description
1 polymer ?
#
loop_
_entity_poly.entity_id
_entity_poly.type
_entity_poly.pdbx_seq_one_letter_code
_entity_poly.pdbx_strand_id
1 'polypeptide(L)'
;MSTWKEGDRVRIKTRPVTEEDRKTNRYFDHMAGLVGTVQNIYSETEIAVKIDEGCMSPVTAEVQAEATRRMREKFIGSVSEEQRKQLTKEELEFNAHYVQLVVSADLEPES
;
A
#
# COMPACT_ATOMS: atom_id res chain seq x y z
N MET A 1 7.58 15.96 15.91
CA MET A 1 6.95 16.05 14.57
C MET A 1 7.55 14.95 13.70
N SER A 2 6.76 14.34 12.81
CA SER A 2 7.26 13.41 11.79
C SER A 2 8.35 14.08 10.94
N THR A 3 9.44 13.36 10.66
CA THR A 3 10.51 13.80 9.75
C THR A 3 10.06 13.80 8.28
N TRP A 4 8.99 13.07 7.97
CA TRP A 4 8.45 12.89 6.62
C TRP A 4 7.32 13.88 6.31
N LYS A 5 7.10 14.14 5.02
CA LYS A 5 5.92 14.83 4.49
C LYS A 5 5.22 14.00 3.41
N GLU A 6 3.94 14.27 3.18
CA GLU A 6 3.21 13.68 2.05
C GLU A 6 3.89 14.00 0.72
N GLY A 7 3.93 13.02 -0.17
CA GLY A 7 4.63 13.10 -1.45
C GLY A 7 6.12 12.75 -1.40
N ASP A 8 6.72 12.55 -0.22
CA ASP A 8 8.11 12.12 -0.13
C ASP A 8 8.32 10.73 -0.75
N ARG A 9 9.41 10.59 -1.50
CA ARG A 9 9.87 9.32 -2.04
C ARG A 9 10.72 8.61 -1.00
N VAL A 10 10.31 7.38 -0.68
CA VAL A 10 10.89 6.61 0.42
C VAL A 10 11.07 5.15 0.05
N ARG A 11 12.02 4.52 0.74
CA ARG A 11 12.23 3.08 0.73
C ARG A 11 12.06 2.54 2.13
N ILE A 12 11.47 1.35 2.23
CA ILE A 12 11.45 0.59 3.48
C ILE A 12 12.82 -0.06 3.67
N LYS A 13 13.50 0.29 4.77
CA LYS A 13 14.84 -0.23 5.11
C LYS A 13 14.86 -1.75 5.10
N THR A 14 15.94 -2.31 4.56
CA THR A 14 16.20 -3.75 4.64
C THR A 14 16.89 -4.07 5.96
N ARG A 15 16.16 -4.67 6.91
CA ARG A 15 16.69 -5.19 8.17
C ARG A 15 16.11 -6.56 8.53
N PRO A 16 16.80 -7.35 9.38
CA PRO A 16 16.22 -8.58 9.94
C PRO A 16 14.94 -8.30 10.74
N VAL A 17 13.94 -9.17 10.60
CA VAL A 17 12.73 -9.15 11.44
C VAL A 17 13.08 -9.59 12.86
N THR A 18 12.73 -8.76 13.84
CA THR A 18 12.95 -9.03 15.26
C THR A 18 11.75 -9.77 15.88
N GLU A 19 11.89 -10.27 17.11
CA GLU A 19 10.75 -10.82 17.85
C GLU A 19 9.67 -9.77 18.16
N GLU A 20 10.08 -8.52 18.38
CA GLU A 20 9.14 -7.43 18.65
C GLU A 20 8.28 -7.11 17.43
N ASP A 21 8.87 -7.13 16.23
CA ASP A 21 8.13 -6.96 14.98
C ASP A 21 7.06 -8.04 14.81
N ARG A 22 7.37 -9.30 15.17
CA ARG A 22 6.42 -10.41 15.13
C ARG A 22 5.30 -10.26 16.17
N LYS A 23 5.61 -9.71 17.34
CA LYS A 23 4.60 -9.46 18.39
C LYS A 23 3.68 -8.29 18.03
N THR A 24 4.22 -7.28 17.35
CA THR A 24 3.49 -6.04 17.04
C THR A 24 2.90 -6.01 15.63
N ASN A 25 3.25 -6.98 14.78
CA ASN A 25 2.88 -7.04 13.36
C ASN A 25 3.27 -5.77 12.58
N ARG A 26 4.42 -5.18 12.90
CA ARG A 26 4.84 -3.86 12.37
C ARG A 26 5.82 -3.93 11.21
N TYR A 27 6.55 -5.03 11.07
CA TYR A 27 7.53 -5.21 9.99
C TYR A 27 7.65 -6.69 9.62
N PHE A 28 7.66 -6.98 8.33
CA PHE A 28 7.74 -8.33 7.77
C PHE A 28 8.81 -8.38 6.67
N ASP A 29 9.39 -9.56 6.45
CA ASP A 29 10.48 -9.73 5.46
C ASP A 29 10.10 -9.26 4.06
N HIS A 30 8.84 -9.46 3.65
CA HIS A 30 8.36 -9.06 2.31
C HIS A 30 8.19 -7.54 2.13
N MET A 31 8.29 -6.76 3.20
CA MET A 31 8.24 -5.29 3.14
C MET A 31 9.62 -4.69 2.86
N ALA A 32 10.69 -5.44 3.14
CA ALA A 32 12.05 -4.97 3.04
C ALA A 32 12.41 -4.53 1.61
N GLY A 33 12.92 -3.31 1.46
CA GLY A 33 13.38 -2.78 0.18
C GLY A 33 12.27 -2.32 -0.76
N LEU A 34 10.99 -2.40 -0.37
CA LEU A 34 9.91 -1.83 -1.17
C LEU A 34 10.05 -0.30 -1.23
N VAL A 35 9.81 0.25 -2.41
CA VAL A 35 9.87 1.68 -2.68
C VAL A 35 8.47 2.21 -2.90
N GLY A 36 8.24 3.44 -2.45
CA GLY A 36 6.95 4.09 -2.61
C GLY A 36 6.97 5.58 -2.32
N THR A 37 5.77 6.13 -2.22
CA THR A 37 5.55 7.53 -1.86
C THR A 37 4.75 7.61 -0.57
N VAL A 38 5.12 8.53 0.33
CA VAL A 38 4.32 8.85 1.51
C VAL A 38 2.96 9.37 1.06
N GLN A 39 1.92 8.61 1.37
CA GLN A 39 0.53 8.90 1.01
C GLN A 39 -0.17 9.70 2.11
N ASN A 40 0.12 9.39 3.38
CA ASN A 40 -0.45 10.07 4.54
C ASN A 40 0.42 9.84 5.79
N ILE A 41 0.31 10.71 6.78
CA ILE A 41 1.02 10.64 8.06
C ILE A 41 -0.01 10.62 9.17
N TYR A 42 -0.15 9.47 9.85
CA TYR A 42 -1.13 9.31 10.93
C TYR A 42 -0.55 9.72 12.29
N SER A 43 0.74 9.50 12.50
CA SER A 43 1.45 9.94 13.70
C SER A 43 2.94 10.14 13.41
N GLU A 44 3.73 10.47 14.43
CA GLU A 44 5.19 10.58 14.28
C GLU A 44 5.86 9.24 13.93
N THR A 45 5.20 8.13 14.25
CA THR A 45 5.72 6.78 14.03
C THR A 45 4.95 6.04 12.94
N GLU A 46 3.69 6.36 12.65
CA GLU A 46 2.86 5.62 11.70
C GLU A 46 2.69 6.39 10.40
N ILE A 47 3.35 5.90 9.35
CA ILE A 47 3.41 6.53 8.03
C ILE A 47 2.77 5.59 7.02
N ALA A 48 1.82 6.09 6.23
CA ALA A 48 1.23 5.33 5.14
C ALA A 48 2.03 5.56 3.86
N VAL A 49 2.58 4.49 3.30
CA VAL A 49 3.37 4.53 2.08
C VAL A 49 2.62 3.78 0.98
N LYS A 50 2.33 4.48 -0.11
CA LYS A 50 1.85 3.86 -1.34
C LYS A 50 3.04 3.24 -2.05
N ILE A 51 3.05 1.91 -2.11
CA ILE A 51 4.12 1.14 -2.74
C ILE A 51 3.95 1.15 -4.26
N ASP A 52 5.06 1.27 -4.97
CA ASP A 52 5.07 1.21 -6.42
C ASP A 52 4.84 -0.22 -6.91
N GLU A 53 3.95 -0.39 -7.89
CA GLU A 53 3.58 -1.71 -8.44
C GLU A 53 4.78 -2.50 -8.98
N GLY A 54 5.77 -1.81 -9.56
CA GLY A 54 6.99 -2.44 -10.09
C GLY A 54 7.97 -2.96 -9.03
N CYS A 55 7.81 -2.59 -7.76
CA CYS A 55 8.71 -2.98 -6.68
C CYS A 55 8.20 -4.20 -5.88
N MET A 56 6.96 -4.63 -6.13
CA MET A 56 6.36 -5.74 -5.41
C MET A 56 6.96 -7.09 -5.85
N SER A 57 7.06 -8.02 -4.91
CA SER A 57 7.34 -9.41 -5.26
C SER A 57 6.19 -9.99 -6.13
N PRO A 58 6.45 -11.01 -6.97
CA PRO A 58 5.39 -11.64 -7.76
C PRO A 58 4.20 -12.12 -6.91
N VAL A 59 4.49 -12.67 -5.73
CA VAL A 59 3.46 -13.14 -4.80
C VAL A 59 2.63 -11.98 -4.25
N THR A 60 3.29 -10.89 -3.84
CA THR A 60 2.59 -9.69 -3.34
C THR A 60 1.72 -9.05 -4.43
N ALA A 61 2.23 -8.98 -5.66
CA ALA A 61 1.51 -8.46 -6.81
C ALA A 61 0.27 -9.31 -7.13
N GLU A 62 0.39 -10.65 -7.08
CA GLU A 62 -0.74 -11.56 -7.27
C GLU A 62 -1.82 -11.37 -6.19
N VAL A 63 -1.41 -11.28 -4.92
CA VAL A 63 -2.33 -11.02 -3.80
C VAL A 63 -3.05 -9.67 -3.98
N GLN A 64 -2.34 -8.62 -4.39
CA GLN A 64 -2.94 -7.31 -4.65
C GLN A 64 -3.90 -7.33 -5.84
N ALA A 65 -3.56 -8.04 -6.92
CA ALA A 65 -4.41 -8.19 -8.08
C ALA A 65 -5.71 -8.92 -7.72
N GLU A 66 -5.63 -10.01 -6.96
CA GLU A 66 -6.79 -10.77 -6.49
C GLU A 66 -7.66 -9.95 -5.52
N ALA A 67 -7.05 -9.19 -4.61
CA ALA A 67 -7.78 -8.28 -3.73
C ALA A 67 -8.52 -7.19 -4.51
N THR A 68 -7.87 -6.60 -5.52
CA THR A 68 -8.47 -5.60 -6.40
C THR A 68 -9.63 -6.19 -7.20
N ARG A 69 -9.47 -7.40 -7.75
CA ARG A 69 -10.54 -8.11 -8.47
C ARG A 69 -11.77 -8.31 -7.58
N ARG A 70 -11.59 -8.83 -6.37
CA ARG A 70 -12.70 -9.02 -5.41
C ARG A 70 -13.38 -7.70 -5.03
N MET A 71 -12.60 -6.63 -4.91
CA MET A 71 -13.14 -5.30 -4.62
C MET A 71 -14.01 -4.79 -5.77
N ARG A 72 -13.56 -4.96 -7.02
CA ARG A 72 -14.36 -4.64 -8.21
C ARG A 72 -15.64 -5.46 -8.28
N GLU A 73 -15.56 -6.77 -8.06
CA GLU A 73 -16.73 -7.66 -8.05
C GLU A 73 -17.76 -7.23 -7.01
N LYS A 74 -17.31 -6.91 -5.80
CA LYS A 74 -18.19 -6.39 -4.74
C LYS A 74 -18.78 -5.03 -5.11
N PHE A 75 -17.99 -4.11 -5.65
CA PHE A 75 -18.45 -2.80 -6.09
C PHE A 75 -19.53 -2.93 -7.18
N ILE A 76 -19.23 -3.68 -8.23
CA ILE A 76 -20.15 -4.00 -9.32
C ILE A 76 -21.43 -4.65 -8.80
N GLY A 77 -21.33 -5.63 -7.90
CA GLY A 77 -22.48 -6.28 -7.27
C GLY A 77 -23.34 -5.35 -6.40
N SER A 78 -22.76 -4.25 -5.88
CA SER A 78 -23.46 -3.29 -5.02
C SER A 78 -24.12 -2.13 -5.76
N VAL A 79 -23.74 -1.87 -7.02
CA VAL A 79 -24.32 -0.80 -7.85
C VAL A 79 -25.49 -1.31 -8.68
N SER A 80 -26.57 -0.52 -8.78
CA SER A 80 -27.72 -0.86 -9.63
C SER A 80 -27.36 -0.78 -11.11
N GLU A 81 -28.15 -1.43 -11.97
CA GLU A 81 -28.00 -1.37 -13.42
C GLU A 81 -28.06 0.07 -13.97
N GLU A 82 -28.85 0.94 -13.34
CA GLU A 82 -28.96 2.36 -13.71
C GLU A 82 -27.69 3.15 -13.32
N GLN A 83 -27.10 2.85 -12.16
CA GLN A 83 -25.84 3.45 -11.73
C GLN A 83 -24.66 2.96 -12.59
N ARG A 84 -24.64 1.68 -12.99
CA ARG A 84 -23.60 1.14 -13.89
C ARG A 84 -23.53 1.86 -15.22
N LYS A 85 -24.67 2.29 -15.78
CA LYS A 85 -24.71 3.04 -17.05
C LYS A 85 -24.13 4.45 -16.95
N GLN A 86 -23.99 4.99 -15.74
CA GLN A 86 -23.38 6.30 -15.51
C GLN A 86 -21.87 6.21 -15.29
N LEU A 87 -21.34 5.01 -15.03
CA LEU A 87 -19.91 4.80 -14.83
C LEU A 87 -19.22 4.46 -16.15
N THR A 88 -18.05 5.05 -16.35
CA THR A 88 -17.15 4.71 -17.43
C THR A 88 -16.52 3.33 -17.20
N LYS A 89 -15.96 2.74 -18.26
CA LYS A 89 -15.21 1.48 -18.13
C LYS A 89 -14.03 1.62 -17.17
N GLU A 90 -13.34 2.75 -17.20
CA GLU A 90 -12.19 3.04 -16.33
C GLU A 90 -12.61 3.09 -14.85
N GLU A 91 -13.78 3.66 -14.55
CA GLU A 91 -14.33 3.70 -13.18
C GLU A 91 -14.80 2.33 -12.68
N LEU A 92 -15.27 1.46 -13.59
CA LEU A 92 -15.59 0.06 -13.25
C LEU A 92 -14.34 -0.82 -13.11
N GLU A 93 -13.29 -0.47 -13.84
CA GLU A 93 -12.01 -1.17 -13.89
C GLU A 93 -10.91 -0.45 -13.08
N PHE A 94 -11.27 0.07 -11.91
CA PHE A 94 -10.33 0.78 -11.04
C PHE A 94 -9.22 -0.11 -10.48
N ASN A 95 -8.01 0.44 -10.33
CA ASN A 95 -6.93 -0.21 -9.59
C ASN A 95 -6.87 0.30 -8.15
N ALA A 96 -6.73 -0.61 -7.19
CA ALA A 96 -6.52 -0.24 -5.81
C ALA A 96 -5.04 0.03 -5.55
N HIS A 97 -4.73 1.12 -4.86
CA HIS A 97 -3.38 1.37 -4.38
C HIS A 97 -3.00 0.37 -3.30
N TYR A 98 -1.80 -0.21 -3.40
CA TYR A 98 -1.22 -1.00 -2.33
C TYR A 98 -0.51 -0.07 -1.34
N VAL A 99 -1.18 0.19 -0.22
CA VAL A 99 -0.66 1.07 0.83
C VAL A 99 -0.25 0.22 2.02
N GLN A 100 0.99 0.39 2.48
CA GLN A 100 1.47 -0.21 3.71
C GLN A 100 1.59 0.86 4.80
N LEU A 101 1.14 0.52 6.00
CA LEU A 101 1.40 1.32 7.18
C LEU A 101 2.72 0.85 7.79
N VAL A 102 3.69 1.75 7.87
CA VAL A 102 5.05 1.44 8.31
C VAL A 102 5.51 2.34 9.43
N VAL A 103 6.50 1.86 10.17
CA VAL A 103 7.13 2.66 11.23
C VAL A 103 8.07 3.67 10.59
N SER A 104 7.99 4.94 11.00
CA SER A 104 8.84 6.04 10.51
C SER A 104 10.34 5.74 10.58
N ALA A 105 10.77 5.00 11.61
CA ALA A 105 12.16 4.57 11.78
C ALA A 105 12.64 3.56 10.72
N ASP A 106 11.71 2.84 10.08
CA ASP A 106 11.98 1.86 9.02
C ASP A 106 11.96 2.50 7.63
N LEU A 107 11.83 3.83 7.53
CA LEU A 107 11.92 4.56 6.28
C LEU A 107 13.29 5.20 6.08
N GLU A 108 13.71 5.23 4.82
CA GLU A 108 14.86 6.01 4.34
C GLU A 108 14.50 6.75 3.05
N PRO A 109 15.12 7.91 2.78
CA PRO A 109 14.86 8.65 1.54
C PRO A 109 15.26 7.82 0.32
N GLU A 110 14.39 7.74 -0.68
CA GLU A 110 14.71 7.14 -1.98
C GLU A 110 15.34 8.20 -2.89
N SER A 111 16.54 7.91 -3.40
CA SER A 111 17.32 8.82 -4.26
C SER A 111 16.85 8.83 -5.71
#